data_AF-A0AA50E293-F1
#
_entry.id   AF-A0AA50E293-F1
#
_cell.length_a   1.000
_cell.length_b   1.000
_cell.length_c   1.000
_cell.angle_alpha   90.00
_cell.angle_beta   90.00
_cell.angle_gamma   90.00
#
_symmetry.space_group_name_H-M   'P 1'
#
loop_
_entity.id
_entity.type
_entity.pdbx_description
1 polymer ?
#
loop_
_entity_poly.entity_id
_entity_poly.type
_entity_poly.pdbx_seq_one_letter_code
_entity_poly.pdbx_strand_id
1 'polypeptide(L)'
;MSDEVRVFLRDCYDHTIQILDMIETYRDLASNLTDIYLSSVSNRMNEIMKTLTVISSIFIPLTFIAGIYGMNFNPDKSPWNMPELNWYWGYPVIWMVMLTVGGMMLYFFGVRVGLEILMMLKKEIDNFYLLIH
;
A
#
# COMPACT_ATOMS: atom_id res chain seq x y z
N MET A 1 47.31 -28.22 -42.43
CA MET A 1 47.26 -27.45 -41.17
C MET A 1 47.92 -28.30 -40.10
N SER A 2 48.88 -27.79 -39.32
CA SER A 2 49.52 -28.60 -38.27
C SER A 2 48.53 -28.89 -37.13
N ASP A 3 48.65 -30.04 -36.48
CA ASP A 3 47.73 -30.49 -35.42
C ASP A 3 47.67 -29.51 -34.23
N GLU A 4 48.76 -28.81 -33.94
CA GLU A 4 48.84 -27.78 -32.89
C GLU A 4 47.88 -26.61 -33.13
N VAL A 5 47.76 -26.14 -34.38
CA VAL A 5 46.83 -25.04 -34.73
C VAL A 5 45.38 -25.46 -34.51
N ARG A 6 45.08 -26.75 -34.73
CA ARG A 6 43.72 -27.29 -34.57
C ARG A 6 43.32 -27.38 -33.10
N VAL A 7 44.26 -27.75 -32.22
CA VAL A 7 44.06 -27.79 -30.77
C VAL A 7 43.86 -26.38 -30.20
N PHE A 8 44.67 -25.41 -30.62
CA PHE A 8 44.54 -24.03 -30.16
C PHE A 8 43.20 -23.40 -30.57
N LEU A 9 42.77 -23.62 -31.81
CA LEU A 9 41.46 -23.15 -32.29
C LEU A 9 40.29 -23.79 -31.54
N ARG A 10 40.41 -25.06 -31.15
CA ARG A 10 39.39 -25.77 -30.37
C ARG A 10 39.29 -25.22 -28.95
N ASP A 11 40.41 -24.96 -28.30
CA ASP A 11 40.43 -24.37 -26.96
C ASP A 11 39.81 -22.96 -26.94
N CYS A 12 40.12 -22.13 -27.93
CA CYS A 12 39.47 -20.82 -28.09
C CYS A 12 37.97 -20.94 -28.36
N TYR A 13 37.55 -21.95 -29.13
CA TYR A 13 36.13 -22.21 -29.38
C TYR A 13 35.42 -22.61 -28.09
N ASP A 14 35.97 -23.55 -27.32
CA ASP A 14 35.41 -24.03 -26.05
C ASP A 14 35.32 -22.87 -25.03
N HIS A 15 36.35 -22.03 -24.92
CA HIS A 15 36.30 -20.81 -24.09
C HIS A 15 35.25 -19.81 -24.56
N THR A 16 35.06 -19.65 -25.87
CA THR A 16 34.04 -18.75 -26.42
C THR A 16 32.64 -19.23 -26.05
N ILE A 17 32.38 -20.53 -26.15
CA ILE A 17 31.11 -21.14 -25.73
C ILE A 17 30.89 -20.94 -24.23
N GLN A 18 31.91 -21.19 -23.40
CA GLN A 18 31.80 -20.99 -21.96
C GLN A 18 31.47 -19.54 -21.57
N ILE A 19 32.09 -18.56 -22.24
CA ILE A 19 31.78 -17.15 -22.02
C ILE A 19 30.35 -16.83 -22.46
N LEU A 20 29.87 -17.45 -23.54
CA LEU A 20 28.52 -17.24 -24.06
C LEU A 20 27.46 -17.75 -23.08
N ASP A 21 27.65 -18.93 -22.51
CA ASP A 21 26.78 -19.50 -21.46
C ASP A 21 26.77 -18.62 -20.19
N MET A 22 27.92 -18.06 -19.83
CA MET A 22 28.05 -17.15 -18.70
C MET A 22 27.30 -15.82 -18.94
N ILE A 23 27.37 -15.27 -20.15
CA ILE A 23 26.62 -14.07 -20.54
C ILE A 23 25.12 -14.32 -20.49
N GLU A 24 24.65 -15.48 -20.98
CA GLU A 24 23.24 -15.86 -20.92
C GLU A 24 22.75 -15.95 -19.46
N THR A 25 23.53 -16.61 -18.61
CA THR A 25 23.26 -16.69 -17.17
C THR A 25 23.18 -15.30 -16.53
N TYR A 26 24.11 -14.40 -16.85
CA TYR A 26 24.07 -13.03 -16.32
C TYR A 26 22.88 -12.23 -16.82
N ARG A 27 22.47 -12.43 -18.08
CA ARG A 27 21.27 -11.77 -18.62
C ARG A 27 20.03 -12.21 -17.86
N ASP A 28 19.90 -13.49 -17.57
CA ASP A 28 18.78 -14.04 -16.83
C ASP A 28 18.78 -13.55 -15.37
N LEU A 29 19.95 -13.50 -14.73
CA LEU A 29 20.09 -12.91 -13.39
C LEU A 29 19.72 -11.41 -13.38
N ALA A 30 20.16 -10.64 -14.38
CA ALA A 30 19.83 -9.22 -14.49
C ALA A 30 18.31 -8.99 -14.68
N SER A 31 17.65 -9.85 -15.46
CA SER A 31 16.18 -9.82 -15.59
C SER A 31 15.51 -10.09 -14.25
N ASN A 32 15.90 -11.17 -13.57
CA ASN A 32 15.35 -11.52 -12.25
C ASN A 32 15.54 -10.41 -11.20
N LEU A 33 16.71 -9.76 -11.19
CA LEU A 33 16.97 -8.63 -10.29
C LEU A 33 16.06 -7.45 -10.58
N THR A 34 15.78 -7.18 -11.86
CA THR A 34 14.86 -6.13 -12.27
C THR A 34 13.44 -6.44 -11.78
N ASP A 35 13.00 -7.69 -11.92
CA ASP A 35 11.68 -8.12 -11.46
C ASP A 35 11.55 -8.01 -9.92
N ILE A 36 12.58 -8.41 -9.18
CA ILE A 36 12.63 -8.26 -7.72
C ILE A 36 12.61 -6.78 -7.33
N TYR A 37 13.36 -5.93 -8.03
CA TYR A 37 13.37 -4.50 -7.78
C TYR A 37 11.98 -3.87 -7.99
N LEU A 38 11.32 -4.18 -9.11
CA LEU A 38 9.97 -3.71 -9.39
C LEU A 38 8.96 -4.22 -8.34
N SER A 39 9.10 -5.48 -7.90
CA SER A 39 8.29 -6.04 -6.82
C SER A 39 8.48 -5.28 -5.51
N SER A 40 9.73 -5.01 -5.14
CA SER A 40 10.08 -4.24 -3.94
C SER A 40 9.52 -2.81 -3.98
N VAL A 41 9.66 -2.12 -5.13
CA VAL A 41 9.08 -0.79 -5.34
C VAL A 41 7.55 -0.82 -5.23
N SER A 42 6.91 -1.83 -5.81
CA SER A 42 5.46 -2.02 -5.72
C SER A 42 4.99 -2.28 -4.29
N ASN A 43 5.73 -3.08 -3.52
CA ASN A 43 5.45 -3.32 -2.11
C ASN A 43 5.55 -2.03 -1.29
N ARG A 44 6.61 -1.25 -1.49
CA ARG A 44 6.75 0.06 -0.85
C ARG A 44 5.63 1.02 -1.23
N MET A 45 5.21 1.03 -2.50
CA MET A 45 4.07 1.83 -2.95
C MET A 45 2.78 1.40 -2.23
N ASN A 46 2.55 0.10 -2.08
CA ASN A 46 1.40 -0.43 -1.35
C ASN A 46 1.40 0.03 0.12
N GLU A 47 2.54 0.00 0.79
CA GLU A 47 2.68 0.50 2.17
C GLU A 47 2.42 2.01 2.28
N ILE A 48 2.96 2.80 1.35
CA ILE A 48 2.73 4.25 1.31
C ILE A 48 1.24 4.54 1.09
N MET A 49 0.60 3.85 0.15
CA MET A 49 -0.84 4.00 -0.13
C MET A 49 -1.70 3.61 1.06
N LYS A 50 -1.35 2.53 1.77
CA LYS A 50 -2.01 2.13 3.02
C LYS A 50 -1.91 3.25 4.06
N THR A 51 -0.71 3.79 4.27
CA THR A 51 -0.48 4.86 5.26
C THR A 51 -1.27 6.13 4.91
N LEU A 52 -1.21 6.58 3.65
CA LEU A 52 -1.95 7.76 3.20
C LEU A 52 -3.46 7.58 3.31
N THR A 53 -3.97 6.38 3.01
CA THR A 53 -5.40 6.07 3.09
C THR A 53 -5.88 6.04 4.53
N VAL A 54 -5.10 5.49 5.47
CA VAL A 54 -5.41 5.55 6.91
C VAL A 54 -5.54 7.01 7.37
N ILE A 55 -4.56 7.86 7.05
CA ILE A 55 -4.61 9.29 7.38
C ILE A 55 -5.86 9.94 6.76
N SER A 56 -6.06 9.76 5.46
CA SER A 56 -7.19 10.38 4.73
C SER A 56 -8.56 9.93 5.26
N SER A 57 -8.70 8.65 5.61
CA SER A 57 -9.95 8.10 6.17
C SER A 57 -10.38 8.76 7.48
N ILE A 58 -9.41 9.31 8.24
CA ILE A 58 -9.66 10.06 9.47
C ILE A 58 -10.00 11.52 9.13
N PHE A 59 -9.21 12.16 8.27
CA PHE A 59 -9.36 13.58 7.95
C PHE A 59 -10.61 13.90 7.12
N ILE A 60 -11.05 13.03 6.20
CA ILE A 60 -12.22 13.28 5.35
C ILE A 60 -13.51 13.52 6.17
N PRO A 61 -13.94 12.62 7.08
CA PRO A 61 -15.14 12.87 7.89
C PRO A 61 -14.95 14.06 8.83
N LEU A 62 -13.78 14.22 9.46
CA LEU A 62 -13.47 15.37 10.32
C LEU A 62 -13.59 16.71 9.58
N THR A 63 -13.07 16.77 8.34
CA THR A 63 -13.11 17.97 7.51
C THR A 63 -14.50 18.23 6.96
N PHE A 64 -15.26 17.19 6.62
CA PHE A 64 -16.66 17.32 6.19
C PHE A 64 -17.52 17.93 7.30
N ILE A 65 -17.34 17.47 8.54
CA ILE A 65 -17.99 18.01 9.73
C ILE A 65 -17.57 19.48 9.94
N ALA A 66 -16.27 19.77 9.95
CA ALA A 66 -15.78 21.13 10.10
C ALA A 66 -16.28 22.05 8.97
N GLY A 67 -16.46 21.54 7.75
CA GLY A 67 -17.04 22.25 6.61
C GLY A 67 -18.51 22.59 6.82
N ILE A 68 -19.33 21.64 7.28
CA ILE A 68 -20.73 21.90 7.63
C ILE A 68 -20.81 22.95 8.75
N TYR A 69 -20.01 22.84 9.80
CA TYR A 69 -20.05 23.77 10.94
C TYR A 69 -19.38 25.12 10.64
N GLY A 70 -18.51 25.18 9.63
CA GLY A 70 -17.90 26.41 9.13
C GLY A 70 -18.81 27.21 8.20
N MET A 71 -19.95 26.66 7.78
CA MET A 71 -20.99 27.43 7.12
C MET A 71 -21.64 28.35 8.16
N ASN A 72 -21.52 29.68 7.97
CA ASN A 72 -22.16 30.68 8.82
C ASN A 72 -23.69 30.60 8.70
N PHE A 73 -24.31 29.68 9.44
CA PHE A 73 -25.76 29.58 9.55
C PHE A 73 -26.27 30.73 10.42
N ASN A 74 -26.51 31.87 9.79
CA ASN A 74 -27.07 33.05 10.45
C ASN A 74 -28.60 32.85 10.57
N PRO A 75 -29.17 32.73 11.79
CA PRO A 75 -30.61 32.53 12.00
C PRO A 75 -31.46 33.70 11.50
N ASP A 76 -30.86 34.88 11.38
CA ASP A 76 -31.55 36.14 11.07
C ASP A 76 -31.88 36.35 9.57
N LYS A 77 -31.30 35.56 8.65
CA LYS A 77 -31.41 35.81 7.19
C LYS A 77 -32.33 34.87 6.40
N SER A 78 -32.79 33.76 6.95
CA SER A 78 -33.75 32.87 6.26
C SER A 78 -34.45 31.92 7.22
N PRO A 79 -35.80 31.85 7.25
CA PRO A 79 -36.58 30.88 8.04
C PRO A 79 -36.33 29.41 7.67
N TRP A 80 -35.65 29.18 6.54
CA TRP A 80 -35.34 27.87 5.98
C TRP A 80 -33.90 27.42 6.26
N ASN A 81 -33.13 28.22 7.00
CA ASN A 81 -31.77 27.89 7.41
C ASN A 81 -31.84 26.95 8.63
N MET A 82 -32.19 25.67 8.39
CA MET A 82 -32.28 24.57 9.36
C MET A 82 -33.25 24.80 10.54
N PRO A 83 -34.52 24.31 10.48
CA PRO A 83 -35.46 24.39 11.61
C PRO A 83 -35.03 23.59 12.86
N GLU A 84 -33.99 22.76 12.76
CA GLU A 84 -33.45 21.94 13.84
C GLU A 84 -32.57 22.71 14.84
N LEU A 85 -32.15 23.96 14.51
CA LEU A 85 -31.29 24.78 15.38
C LEU A 85 -32.04 25.38 16.59
N ASN A 86 -33.38 25.39 16.57
CA ASN A 86 -34.22 25.80 17.70
C ASN A 86 -34.57 24.62 18.64
N TRP A 87 -34.12 23.40 18.35
CA TRP A 87 -34.33 22.25 19.24
C TRP A 87 -33.11 22.10 20.15
N TYR A 88 -33.31 22.18 21.46
CA TYR A 88 -32.26 22.03 22.50
C TYR A 88 -31.40 20.75 22.33
N TRP A 89 -31.91 19.73 21.61
CA TRP A 89 -31.24 18.45 21.37
C TRP A 89 -30.64 18.28 19.96
N GLY A 90 -30.78 19.24 19.05
CA GLY A 90 -30.25 19.13 17.68
C GLY A 90 -28.72 19.00 17.65
N TYR A 91 -28.03 19.82 18.44
CA TYR A 91 -26.57 19.80 18.56
C TYR A 91 -26.03 18.44 19.06
N PRO A 92 -26.51 17.87 20.19
CA PRO A 92 -26.02 16.56 20.66
C PRO A 92 -26.42 15.37 19.76
N VAL A 93 -27.56 15.42 19.06
CA VAL A 93 -27.96 14.35 18.11
C VAL A 93 -27.00 14.29 16.92
N ILE A 94 -26.62 15.45 16.37
CA ILE A 94 -25.67 15.50 15.26
C ILE A 94 -24.27 15.00 15.69
N TRP A 95 -23.82 15.38 16.89
CA TRP A 95 -22.58 14.83 17.48
C TRP A 95 -22.63 13.31 17.67
N MET A 96 -23.76 12.78 18.12
CA MET A 96 -24.00 11.33 18.21
C MET A 96 -23.92 10.65 16.84
N VAL A 97 -24.54 11.21 15.81
CA VAL A 97 -24.48 10.66 14.45
C VAL A 97 -23.04 10.70 13.91
N MET A 98 -22.29 11.77 14.16
CA MET A 98 -20.88 11.87 13.76
C MET A 98 -20.00 10.86 14.47
N LEU A 99 -20.18 10.67 15.78
CA LEU A 99 -19.46 9.65 16.54
C LEU A 99 -19.85 8.24 16.11
N THR A 100 -21.10 8.02 15.74
CA THR A 100 -21.59 6.70 15.29
C THR A 100 -21.07 6.37 13.89
N VAL A 101 -21.14 7.31 12.95
CA VAL A 101 -20.63 7.11 11.57
C VAL A 101 -19.10 7.08 11.57
N GLY A 102 -18.44 8.00 12.26
CA GLY A 102 -16.99 8.01 12.43
C GLY A 102 -16.49 6.76 13.14
N GLY A 103 -17.16 6.35 14.22
CA GLY A 103 -16.86 5.12 14.95
C GLY A 103 -17.12 3.85 14.13
N MET A 104 -18.20 3.80 13.35
CA MET A 104 -18.48 2.68 12.44
C MET A 104 -17.45 2.57 11.32
N MET A 105 -17.03 3.70 10.75
CA MET A 105 -15.95 3.72 9.75
C MET A 105 -14.61 3.32 10.36
N LEU A 106 -14.25 3.83 11.54
CA LEU A 106 -13.03 3.44 12.26
C LEU A 106 -13.05 1.97 12.68
N TYR A 107 -14.19 1.43 13.11
CA TYR A 107 -14.34 0.01 13.42
C TYR A 107 -14.18 -0.85 12.16
N PHE A 108 -14.86 -0.50 11.08
CA PHE A 108 -14.79 -1.27 9.83
C PHE A 108 -13.39 -1.20 9.19
N PHE A 109 -12.72 -0.05 9.28
CA PHE A 109 -11.36 0.14 8.75
C PHE A 109 -10.29 -0.44 9.67
N GLY A 110 -10.43 -0.29 11.00
CA GLY A 110 -9.54 -0.89 11.99
C GLY A 110 -9.61 -2.43 11.98
N VAL A 111 -10.79 -3.01 11.75
CA VAL A 111 -10.94 -4.45 11.59
C VAL A 111 -10.34 -4.92 10.25
N ARG A 112 -10.50 -4.20 9.13
CA ARG A 112 -9.91 -4.60 7.83
C ARG A 112 -8.39 -4.44 7.77
N VAL A 113 -7.87 -3.26 8.15
CA VAL A 113 -6.44 -2.97 8.11
C VAL A 113 -5.68 -3.74 9.21
N GLY A 114 -6.29 -3.90 10.39
CA GLY A 114 -5.74 -4.74 11.45
C GLY A 114 -5.69 -6.22 11.08
N LEU A 115 -6.72 -6.76 10.40
CA LEU A 115 -6.67 -8.13 9.86
C LEU A 115 -5.58 -8.28 8.81
N GLU A 116 -5.42 -7.32 7.89
CA GLU A 116 -4.38 -7.39 6.87
C GLU A 116 -2.97 -7.39 7.46
N ILE A 117 -2.72 -6.55 8.48
CA ILE A 117 -1.43 -6.50 9.19
C ILE A 117 -1.20 -7.78 9.99
N LEU A 118 -2.23 -8.29 10.69
CA LEU A 118 -2.15 -9.56 11.41
C LEU A 118 -1.91 -10.73 10.46
N MET A 119 -2.54 -10.75 9.28
CA MET A 119 -2.32 -11.75 8.25
C MET A 119 -0.91 -11.64 7.64
N MET A 120 -0.39 -10.43 7.41
CA MET A 120 0.99 -10.23 6.97
C MET A 120 2.00 -10.73 8.01
N LEU A 121 1.85 -10.32 9.28
CA LEU A 121 2.70 -10.79 10.39
C LEU A 121 2.64 -12.31 10.56
N LYS A 122 1.44 -12.90 10.47
CA LYS A 122 1.28 -14.35 10.53
C LYS A 122 2.02 -15.03 9.38
N LYS A 123 1.89 -14.51 8.16
CA LYS A 123 2.56 -15.05 6.96
C LYS A 123 4.08 -14.93 7.05
N GLU A 124 4.59 -13.87 7.66
CA GLU A 124 6.02 -13.63 7.88
C GLU A 124 6.59 -14.54 8.97
N ILE A 125 5.85 -14.75 10.07
CA ILE A 125 6.19 -15.72 11.13
C ILE A 125 6.17 -17.16 10.60
N ASP A 126 5.15 -17.54 9.82
CA ASP A 126 5.03 -18.87 9.20
C ASP A 126 6.20 -19.13 8.23
N ASN A 127 6.63 -18.11 7.48
CA ASN A 127 7.77 -18.20 6.56
C ASN A 127 9.11 -18.32 7.32
N PHE A 128 9.25 -17.66 8.46
CA PHE A 128 10.42 -17.79 9.33
C PHE A 128 10.50 -19.18 9.97
N TYR A 129 9.36 -19.76 10.33
CA TYR A 129 9.28 -21.14 10.83
C TYR A 129 9.67 -22.18 9.78
N LEU A 130 9.29 -21.98 8.51
CA LEU A 130 9.70 -22.83 7.37
C LEU A 130 11.19 -22.71 7.01
N LEU A 131 11.86 -21.63 7.42
CA LEU A 131 13.29 -21.42 7.19
C LEU A 131 14.19 -22.05 8.26
N ILE A 132 13.62 -22.36 9.43
CA ILE A 132 14.33 -22.89 10.60
C ILE A 132 14.16 -24.42 10.75
N HIS A 133 13.28 -25.03 9.97
CA HIS A 133 12.98 -26.46 9.96
C HIS A 133 13.08 -27.05 8.56
#